data_AF-A0A8J8DZC7-F1
#
_entry.id   AF-A0A8J8DZC7-F1
#
_cell.length_a   1.000
_cell.length_b   1.000
_cell.length_c   1.000
_cell.angle_alpha   90.00
_cell.angle_beta   90.00
_cell.angle_gamma   90.00
#
_symmetry.space_group_name_H-M   'P 1'
#
loop_
_entity.id
_entity.type
_entity.pdbx_description
1 polymer ?
#
loop_
_entity_poly.entity_id
_entity_poly.type
_entity_poly.pdbx_seq_one_letter_code
_entity_poly.pdbx_strand_id
1 'polypeptide(L)'
;MKPYVVKAMGCQKPNYFSTAPKTRVCDLFGRDYHVHKFERWMLNPNRRFFIITGPRRVGKTSFLYSTLNELHKSKNYQTIVIDVRKVISMNKNYPEKPISQKMTGLLSGKKRFKEIFPFAKITVKLPFIEVAWENKEELSLAEIFDALGETDHTFVIAFDEAQELRYGQNDLRELFASVLDSPELQNIKLIFTGSQVGILEKWLAVDDGDSPLYGRFEKRIHLNRFSPNETIRFLEEGFEQNEFDDYDFDELILAYDEVGGTPGWLIDYANDRLEGYTHRKALKNMIEKAKRNVISEFKQLRKDKKKESNYEKVMRVIAKKVHERGYATFGEIKNYMGLNDSTVRELLIKLEDYGYIEQVGHNRYTIFDPIVVNVFIDV
;
A
#
# COMPACT_ATOMS: atom_id res chain seq x y z
N MET A 1 -10.04 24.45 -24.65
CA MET A 1 -9.17 23.54 -23.86
C MET A 1 -9.31 22.14 -24.44
N LYS A 2 -8.26 21.61 -25.09
CA LYS A 2 -8.24 20.21 -25.51
C LYS A 2 -7.96 19.34 -24.26
N PRO A 3 -8.65 18.22 -24.07
CA PRO A 3 -8.37 17.33 -22.94
C PRO A 3 -6.97 16.75 -23.14
N TYR A 4 -6.08 17.00 -22.19
CA TYR A 4 -4.78 16.35 -22.10
C TYR A 4 -5.00 14.88 -21.73
N VAL A 5 -5.37 14.07 -22.71
CA VAL A 5 -5.09 12.63 -22.67
C VAL A 5 -3.61 12.52 -22.98
N VAL A 6 -2.79 12.41 -21.94
CA VAL A 6 -1.45 11.84 -22.11
C VAL A 6 -1.71 10.39 -22.54
N LYS A 7 -1.82 10.16 -23.86
CA LYS A 7 -1.64 8.83 -24.42
C LYS A 7 -0.32 8.35 -23.83
N ALA A 8 -0.37 7.29 -23.02
CA ALA A 8 0.82 6.55 -22.61
C ALA A 8 1.62 6.26 -23.89
N MET A 9 2.70 7.02 -24.11
CA MET A 9 3.53 6.87 -25.30
C MET A 9 4.16 5.48 -25.23
N GLY A 10 3.67 4.55 -26.06
CA GLY A 10 4.38 3.31 -26.39
C GLY A 10 3.85 1.98 -25.83
N CYS A 11 2.72 1.93 -25.11
CA CYS A 11 2.17 0.65 -24.64
C CYS A 11 1.05 0.14 -25.57
N GLN A 12 1.31 -0.94 -26.32
CA GLN A 12 0.36 -1.46 -27.32
C GLN A 12 -0.77 -2.32 -26.73
N LYS A 13 -0.59 -2.91 -25.55
CA LYS A 13 -1.61 -3.73 -24.86
C LYS A 13 -1.46 -3.64 -23.32
N PRO A 14 -2.36 -2.95 -22.62
CA PRO A 14 -2.45 -3.01 -21.16
C PRO A 14 -2.89 -4.41 -20.70
N ASN A 15 -2.57 -4.77 -19.46
CA ASN A 15 -3.14 -5.94 -18.78
C ASN A 15 -3.72 -5.53 -17.42
N TYR A 16 -5.02 -5.28 -17.39
CA TYR A 16 -5.74 -4.85 -16.18
C TYR A 16 -6.01 -5.99 -15.20
N PHE A 17 -6.26 -7.21 -15.67
CA PHE A 17 -6.60 -8.35 -14.82
C PHE A 17 -5.43 -9.22 -14.38
N SER A 18 -4.18 -8.77 -14.58
CA SER A 18 -3.02 -9.45 -13.98
C SER A 18 -3.13 -9.48 -12.45
N THR A 19 -3.00 -10.69 -11.88
CA THR A 19 -3.01 -10.95 -10.43
C THR A 19 -1.69 -10.59 -9.74
N ALA A 20 -0.59 -10.49 -10.50
CA ALA A 20 0.69 -10.05 -9.99
C ALA A 20 0.74 -8.52 -9.85
N PRO A 21 1.57 -7.97 -8.92
CA PRO A 21 1.82 -6.54 -8.88
C PRO A 21 2.29 -6.02 -10.24
N LYS A 22 1.63 -4.96 -10.72
CA LYS A 22 1.89 -4.38 -12.03
C LYS A 22 3.23 -3.66 -12.04
N THR A 23 3.94 -3.74 -13.17
CA THR A 23 5.28 -3.15 -13.34
C THR A 23 5.35 -2.13 -14.48
N ARG A 24 4.24 -1.85 -15.16
CA ARG A 24 4.15 -0.85 -16.23
C ARG A 24 3.03 0.12 -15.91
N VAL A 25 3.28 1.41 -16.16
CA VAL A 25 2.30 2.48 -15.94
C VAL A 25 1.00 2.21 -16.72
N CYS A 26 1.10 1.73 -17.97
CA CYS A 26 -0.09 1.45 -18.78
C CYS A 26 -1.00 0.37 -18.19
N ASP A 27 -0.51 -0.51 -17.31
CA ASP A 27 -1.35 -1.53 -16.67
C ASP A 27 -2.19 -0.93 -15.51
N LEU A 28 -1.90 0.31 -15.08
CA LEU A 28 -2.55 0.99 -13.96
C LEU A 28 -3.81 1.75 -14.37
N PHE A 29 -4.91 1.03 -14.58
CA PHE A 29 -6.21 1.65 -14.85
C PHE A 29 -6.58 2.74 -13.82
N GLY A 30 -7.08 3.88 -14.30
CA GLY A 30 -7.60 4.98 -13.48
C GLY A 30 -6.55 5.74 -12.65
N ARG A 31 -5.25 5.52 -12.87
CA ARG A 31 -4.17 6.14 -12.06
C ARG A 31 -3.37 7.23 -12.76
N ASP A 32 -3.75 7.66 -13.96
CA ASP A 32 -2.99 8.65 -14.75
C ASP A 32 -2.66 9.93 -13.99
N TYR A 33 -3.66 10.51 -13.30
CA TYR A 33 -3.46 11.69 -12.47
C TYR A 33 -2.39 11.47 -11.38
N HIS A 34 -2.47 10.33 -10.67
CA HIS A 34 -1.55 9.99 -9.60
C HIS A 34 -0.13 9.78 -10.14
N VAL A 35 0.00 9.10 -11.28
CA VAL A 35 1.29 8.85 -11.95
C VAL A 35 1.93 10.16 -12.37
N HIS A 36 1.20 11.02 -13.09
CA HIS A 36 1.74 12.30 -13.56
C HIS A 36 2.15 13.22 -12.39
N LYS A 37 1.32 13.28 -11.34
CA LYS A 37 1.61 14.04 -10.12
C LYS A 37 2.86 13.51 -9.42
N PHE A 38 2.98 12.19 -9.27
CA PHE A 38 4.14 11.54 -8.66
C PHE A 38 5.42 11.83 -9.44
N GLU A 39 5.40 11.61 -10.75
CA GLU A 39 6.55 11.83 -11.63
C GLU A 39 7.03 13.28 -11.55
N ARG A 40 6.11 14.25 -11.70
CA ARG A 40 6.44 15.68 -11.57
C ARG A 40 7.14 16.00 -10.25
N TRP A 41 6.74 15.36 -9.16
CA TRP A 41 7.37 15.57 -7.86
C TRP A 41 8.72 14.86 -7.73
N MET A 42 8.84 13.65 -8.25
CA MET A 42 10.09 12.88 -8.26
C MET A 42 11.20 13.55 -9.09
N LEU A 43 10.82 14.27 -10.14
CA LEU A 43 11.75 15.05 -10.98
C LEU A 43 12.23 16.34 -10.31
N ASN A 44 11.60 16.79 -9.22
CA ASN A 44 12.04 17.97 -8.49
C ASN A 44 13.14 17.56 -7.48
N PRO A 45 14.36 18.13 -7.56
CA PRO A 45 15.45 17.78 -6.64
C PRO A 45 15.11 18.12 -5.18
N ASN A 46 14.36 19.21 -4.93
CA ASN A 46 13.98 19.67 -3.59
C ASN A 46 12.85 18.83 -2.94
N ARG A 47 12.43 17.72 -3.58
CA ARG A 47 11.40 16.82 -3.06
C ARG A 47 12.03 15.45 -2.84
N ARG A 48 12.28 15.11 -1.58
CA ARG A 48 12.98 13.87 -1.18
C ARG A 48 12.16 12.96 -0.27
N PHE A 49 11.05 13.45 0.29
CA PHE A 49 10.21 12.68 1.21
C PHE A 49 8.81 12.47 0.62
N PHE A 50 8.45 11.21 0.39
CA PHE A 50 7.19 10.83 -0.26
C PHE A 50 6.43 9.81 0.59
N ILE A 51 5.12 9.96 0.64
CA ILE A 51 4.22 9.05 1.34
C ILE A 51 3.13 8.61 0.37
N ILE A 52 2.95 7.29 0.21
CA ILE A 52 1.92 6.67 -0.64
C ILE A 52 0.97 5.87 0.24
N THR A 53 -0.23 6.39 0.45
CA THR A 53 -1.24 5.79 1.32
C THR A 53 -2.45 5.30 0.53
N GLY A 54 -3.27 4.49 1.17
CA GLY A 54 -4.53 4.02 0.60
C GLY A 54 -4.92 2.67 1.19
N PRO A 55 -6.19 2.26 1.07
CA PRO A 55 -6.68 1.01 1.64
C PRO A 55 -5.92 -0.22 1.13
N ARG A 56 -6.07 -1.36 1.82
CA ARG A 56 -5.53 -2.64 1.35
C ARG A 56 -6.09 -2.96 -0.04
N ARG A 57 -5.27 -3.60 -0.88
CA ARG A 57 -5.63 -4.06 -2.23
C ARG A 57 -6.02 -2.98 -3.25
N VAL A 58 -5.83 -1.69 -2.91
CA VAL A 58 -6.08 -0.55 -3.81
C VAL A 58 -5.06 -0.41 -4.96
N GLY A 59 -3.98 -1.20 -4.94
CA GLY A 59 -2.93 -1.18 -5.95
C GLY A 59 -1.68 -0.36 -5.61
N LYS A 60 -1.41 -0.03 -4.34
CA LYS A 60 -0.21 0.72 -3.90
C LYS A 60 1.11 0.13 -4.42
N THR A 61 1.35 -1.16 -4.18
CA THR A 61 2.57 -1.84 -4.62
C THR A 61 2.69 -1.83 -6.16
N SER A 62 1.59 -2.04 -6.87
CA SER A 62 1.54 -1.94 -8.34
C SER A 62 1.87 -0.53 -8.84
N PHE A 63 1.30 0.49 -8.19
CA PHE A 63 1.58 1.90 -8.48
C PHE A 63 3.06 2.23 -8.24
N LEU A 64 3.60 1.83 -7.09
CA LEU A 64 5.01 2.05 -6.73
C LEU A 64 5.93 1.39 -7.76
N TYR A 65 5.78 0.10 -8.05
CA TYR A 65 6.66 -0.57 -9.01
C TYR A 65 6.55 0.00 -10.40
N SER A 66 5.35 0.24 -10.90
CA SER A 66 5.15 0.77 -12.25
C SER A 66 5.78 2.16 -12.42
N THR A 67 5.63 3.04 -11.44
CA THR A 67 6.20 4.39 -11.48
C THR A 67 7.72 4.39 -11.32
N LEU A 68 8.27 3.58 -10.40
CA LEU A 68 9.72 3.41 -10.25
C LEU A 68 10.36 2.75 -11.48
N ASN A 69 9.67 1.79 -12.10
CA ASN A 69 10.10 1.21 -13.37
C ASN A 69 10.26 2.26 -14.45
N GLU A 70 9.30 3.18 -14.56
CA GLU A 70 9.31 4.26 -15.54
C GLU A 70 10.41 5.28 -15.29
N LEU A 71 10.61 5.69 -14.02
CA LEU A 71 11.70 6.59 -13.63
C LEU A 71 13.07 5.98 -13.90
N HIS A 72 13.25 4.68 -13.65
CA HIS A 72 14.49 4.00 -13.99
C HIS A 72 14.75 4.03 -15.50
N LYS A 73 13.74 3.74 -16.33
CA LYS A 73 13.90 3.73 -17.80
C LYS A 73 14.15 5.11 -18.38
N SER A 74 13.43 6.12 -17.92
CA SER A 74 13.42 7.47 -18.51
C SER A 74 14.47 8.41 -17.93
N LYS A 75 14.91 8.19 -16.68
CA LYS A 75 15.83 9.06 -15.93
C LYS A 75 17.04 8.35 -15.33
N ASN A 76 17.16 7.03 -15.52
CA ASN A 76 18.24 6.22 -14.95
C ASN A 76 18.32 6.30 -13.41
N TYR A 77 17.18 6.50 -12.74
CA TYR A 77 17.09 6.46 -11.28
C TYR A 77 17.38 5.03 -10.79
N GLN A 78 18.13 4.91 -9.70
CA GLN A 78 18.46 3.64 -9.06
C GLN A 78 17.43 3.36 -7.98
N THR A 79 16.69 2.25 -8.07
CA THR A 79 15.49 2.06 -7.23
C THR A 79 15.61 0.81 -6.37
N ILE A 80 15.27 0.93 -5.10
CA ILE A 80 15.33 -0.12 -4.07
C ILE A 80 13.97 -0.12 -3.36
N VAL A 81 13.18 -1.20 -3.46
CA VAL A 81 11.92 -1.34 -2.68
C VAL A 81 11.96 -2.42 -1.59
N ILE A 82 12.02 -1.99 -0.35
CA ILE A 82 12.04 -2.81 0.87
C ILE A 82 10.62 -3.25 1.21
N ASP A 83 10.32 -4.55 1.14
CA ASP A 83 9.11 -5.12 1.77
C ASP A 83 9.33 -5.23 3.28
N VAL A 84 8.77 -4.27 4.02
CA VAL A 84 8.96 -4.18 5.48
C VAL A 84 8.29 -5.34 6.20
N ARG A 85 7.19 -5.91 5.69
CA ARG A 85 6.57 -7.10 6.31
C ARG A 85 7.54 -8.28 6.32
N LYS A 86 8.28 -8.47 5.22
CA LYS A 86 9.31 -9.51 5.12
C LYS A 86 10.49 -9.21 6.05
N VAL A 87 10.90 -7.96 6.18
CA VAL A 87 11.95 -7.53 7.14
C VAL A 87 11.55 -7.87 8.58
N ILE A 88 10.34 -7.52 8.99
CA ILE A 88 9.84 -7.75 10.34
C ILE A 88 9.72 -9.26 10.65
N SER A 89 9.40 -10.09 9.65
CA SER A 89 9.41 -11.55 9.84
C SER A 89 10.79 -12.13 10.09
N MET A 90 11.86 -11.46 9.67
CA MET A 90 13.24 -11.90 9.86
C MET A 90 13.79 -11.43 11.21
N ASN A 91 13.61 -10.14 11.52
CA ASN A 91 14.00 -9.58 12.81
C ASN A 91 13.08 -8.41 13.16
N LYS A 92 12.08 -8.68 13.99
CA LYS A 92 11.09 -7.68 14.41
C LYS A 92 11.71 -6.57 15.28
N ASN A 93 12.63 -6.91 16.16
CA ASN A 93 13.19 -5.97 17.14
C ASN A 93 14.23 -5.04 16.53
N TYR A 94 14.99 -5.52 15.54
CA TYR A 94 16.06 -4.77 14.89
C TYR A 94 15.92 -4.88 13.36
N PRO A 95 14.87 -4.27 12.77
CA PRO A 95 14.60 -4.36 11.34
C PRO A 95 15.71 -3.76 10.47
N GLU A 96 16.50 -2.83 10.99
CA GLU A 96 17.62 -2.19 10.30
C GLU A 96 18.69 -3.19 9.86
N LYS A 97 18.92 -4.27 10.62
CA LYS A 97 19.93 -5.29 10.28
C LYS A 97 19.56 -6.07 9.01
N PRO A 98 18.38 -6.71 8.90
CA PRO A 98 17.98 -7.36 7.65
C PRO A 98 17.76 -6.37 6.51
N ILE A 99 17.50 -5.08 6.76
CA ILE A 99 17.50 -4.08 5.69
C ILE A 99 18.93 -3.86 5.18
N SER A 100 19.90 -3.62 6.08
CA SER A 100 21.27 -3.34 5.68
C SER A 100 21.91 -4.52 4.96
N GLN A 101 21.80 -5.73 5.52
CA GLN A 101 22.29 -6.96 4.90
C GLN A 101 21.73 -7.16 3.48
N LYS A 102 20.43 -6.87 3.27
CA LYS A 102 19.80 -6.97 1.95
C LYS A 102 20.30 -5.87 1.00
N MET A 103 20.38 -4.63 1.47
CA MET A 103 20.86 -3.52 0.66
C MET A 103 22.31 -3.75 0.22
N THR A 104 23.21 -4.13 1.13
CA THR A 104 24.59 -4.51 0.82
C THR A 104 24.64 -5.61 -0.24
N GLY A 105 23.85 -6.68 -0.07
CA GLY A 105 23.77 -7.76 -1.04
C GLY A 105 23.30 -7.32 -2.43
N LEU A 106 22.28 -6.47 -2.50
CA LEU A 106 21.76 -5.92 -3.77
C LEU A 106 22.76 -4.98 -4.46
N LEU A 107 23.40 -4.12 -3.66
CA LEU A 107 24.34 -3.09 -4.13
C LEU A 107 25.72 -3.66 -4.49
N SER A 108 26.06 -4.86 -4.00
CA SER A 108 27.28 -5.59 -4.37
C SER A 108 27.32 -6.09 -5.82
N GLY A 109 26.22 -5.97 -6.58
CA GLY A 109 26.13 -6.43 -7.97
C GLY A 109 26.14 -7.96 -8.17
N LYS A 110 26.20 -8.77 -7.11
CA LYS A 110 26.23 -10.25 -7.21
C LYS A 110 24.82 -10.84 -7.39
N LYS A 111 24.64 -11.64 -8.45
CA LYS A 111 23.36 -12.25 -8.89
C LYS A 111 22.65 -13.16 -7.86
N ARG A 112 23.24 -13.44 -6.69
CA ARG A 112 22.69 -14.33 -5.64
C ARG A 112 21.53 -13.71 -4.83
N PHE A 113 21.25 -12.40 -4.95
CA PHE A 113 20.21 -11.70 -4.16
C PHE A 113 18.84 -11.54 -4.82
N LYS A 114 18.55 -12.29 -5.89
CA LYS A 114 17.27 -12.21 -6.63
C LYS A 114 16.02 -12.62 -5.82
N GLU A 115 16.18 -13.23 -4.64
CA GLU A 115 15.08 -13.95 -3.99
C GLU A 115 14.33 -13.15 -2.92
N ILE A 116 14.79 -11.94 -2.56
CA ILE A 116 14.34 -11.32 -1.31
C ILE A 116 13.80 -9.90 -1.43
N PHE A 117 14.09 -9.20 -2.53
CA PHE A 117 13.53 -7.89 -2.80
C PHE A 117 12.60 -7.97 -4.01
N PRO A 118 11.30 -7.67 -3.86
CA PRO A 118 10.36 -7.80 -4.96
C PRO A 118 10.68 -6.84 -6.13
N PHE A 119 11.51 -5.80 -5.92
CA PHE A 119 11.96 -4.90 -6.98
C PHE A 119 13.25 -4.14 -6.62
N ALA A 120 14.34 -4.38 -7.37
CA ALA A 120 15.57 -3.60 -7.32
C ALA A 120 16.12 -3.38 -8.74
N LYS A 121 16.49 -2.13 -9.06
CA LYS A 121 17.12 -1.76 -10.32
C LYS A 121 18.34 -0.91 -10.03
N ILE A 122 19.48 -1.57 -9.98
CA ILE A 122 20.78 -0.97 -9.71
C ILE A 122 21.68 -1.28 -10.91
N THR A 123 22.22 -0.23 -11.53
CA THR A 123 23.17 -0.31 -12.65
C THR A 123 24.53 0.30 -12.30
N VAL A 124 24.67 0.82 -11.09
CA VAL A 124 25.86 1.49 -10.57
C VAL A 124 26.71 0.49 -9.80
N LYS A 125 28.03 0.58 -9.96
CA LYS A 125 29.00 -0.17 -9.14
C LYS A 125 29.35 0.65 -7.91
N LEU A 126 29.41 -0.02 -6.75
CA LEU A 126 29.71 0.61 -5.47
C LEU A 126 30.87 -0.14 -4.81
N PRO A 127 32.13 0.19 -5.15
CA PRO A 127 33.29 -0.60 -4.77
C PRO A 127 33.42 -0.82 -3.26
N PHE A 128 33.13 0.20 -2.44
CA PHE A 128 33.11 0.07 -0.98
C PHE A 128 32.16 -1.04 -0.51
N ILE A 129 30.94 -1.06 -1.06
CA ILE A 129 29.92 -2.07 -0.71
C ILE A 129 30.30 -3.45 -1.27
N GLU A 130 30.90 -3.51 -2.46
CA GLU A 130 31.41 -4.75 -3.06
C GLU A 130 32.49 -5.40 -2.16
N VAL A 131 33.45 -4.61 -1.66
CA VAL A 131 34.52 -5.07 -0.77
C VAL A 131 33.96 -5.52 0.57
N ALA A 132 33.12 -4.71 1.22
CA ALA A 132 32.48 -5.08 2.49
C ALA A 132 31.68 -6.39 2.35
N TRP A 133 30.95 -6.55 1.24
CA TRP A 133 30.24 -7.78 0.92
C TRP A 133 31.18 -9.00 0.78
N GLU A 134 32.31 -8.84 0.10
CA GLU A 134 33.31 -9.90 -0.09
C GLU A 134 33.97 -10.34 1.21
N ASN A 135 34.26 -9.38 2.08
CA ASN A 135 34.82 -9.61 3.41
C ASN A 135 33.79 -10.10 4.43
N LYS A 136 32.50 -10.15 4.06
CA LYS A 136 31.37 -10.44 4.97
C LYS A 136 31.29 -9.46 6.13
N GLU A 137 31.65 -8.20 5.88
CA GLU A 137 31.52 -7.11 6.84
C GLU A 137 30.04 -6.69 6.91
N GLU A 138 29.54 -6.48 8.14
CA GLU A 138 28.19 -5.96 8.36
C GLU A 138 28.20 -4.43 8.28
N LEU A 139 27.76 -3.89 7.15
CA LEU A 139 27.50 -2.46 7.03
C LEU A 139 26.21 -2.08 7.76
N SER A 140 26.25 -0.94 8.44
CA SER A 140 25.08 -0.24 8.95
C SER A 140 24.30 0.43 7.80
N LEU A 141 23.03 0.78 8.05
CA LEU A 141 22.25 1.54 7.07
C LEU A 141 22.83 2.94 6.81
N ALA A 142 23.45 3.56 7.81
CA ALA A 142 24.09 4.86 7.67
C ALA A 142 25.25 4.79 6.67
N GLU A 143 26.18 3.84 6.87
CA GLU A 143 27.31 3.63 5.94
C GLU A 143 26.85 3.32 4.52
N ILE A 144 25.75 2.59 4.37
CA ILE A 144 25.16 2.34 3.04
C ILE A 144 24.64 3.65 2.44
N PHE A 145 23.88 4.47 3.18
CA PHE A 145 23.39 5.74 2.66
C PHE A 145 24.54 6.69 2.30
N ASP A 146 25.57 6.77 3.13
CA ASP A 146 26.77 7.58 2.86
C ASP A 146 27.43 7.15 1.55
N ALA A 147 27.63 5.84 1.35
CA ALA A 147 28.18 5.31 0.10
C ALA A 147 27.30 5.58 -1.14
N LEU A 148 25.97 5.70 -0.98
CA LEU A 148 25.08 6.11 -2.06
C LEU A 148 25.20 7.62 -2.35
N GLY A 149 25.40 8.43 -1.30
CA GLY A 149 25.58 9.88 -1.36
C GLY A 149 26.81 10.32 -2.14
N GLU A 150 27.88 9.52 -2.09
CA GLU A 150 29.14 9.77 -2.82
C GLU A 150 29.04 9.61 -4.34
N THR A 151 27.84 9.39 -4.90
CA THR A 151 27.64 9.18 -6.33
C THR A 151 26.75 10.24 -6.97
N ASP A 152 26.94 10.46 -8.28
CA ASP A 152 26.09 11.35 -9.07
C ASP A 152 24.72 10.75 -9.43
N HIS A 153 24.43 9.52 -8.98
CA HIS A 153 23.18 8.82 -9.29
C HIS A 153 22.09 9.16 -8.28
N THR A 154 20.86 9.37 -8.76
CA THR A 154 19.70 9.49 -7.88
C THR A 154 19.23 8.12 -7.41
N PHE A 155 19.19 7.92 -6.10
CA PHE A 155 18.64 6.71 -5.47
C PHE A 155 17.23 6.97 -4.94
N VAL A 156 16.32 6.04 -5.23
CA VAL A 156 14.97 6.03 -4.68
C VAL A 156 14.80 4.79 -3.82
N ILE A 157 14.58 5.01 -2.53
CA ILE A 157 14.55 3.96 -1.52
C ILE A 157 13.15 3.97 -0.92
N ALA A 158 12.38 2.94 -1.26
CA ALA A 158 11.00 2.81 -0.87
C ALA A 158 10.83 1.73 0.21
N PHE A 159 10.05 2.05 1.24
CA PHE A 159 9.67 1.15 2.31
C PHE A 159 8.18 0.80 2.13
N ASP A 160 7.89 -0.37 1.59
CA ASP A 160 6.52 -0.86 1.37
C ASP A 160 5.93 -1.41 2.68
N GLU A 161 4.75 -0.95 3.06
CA GLU A 161 4.12 -1.18 4.38
C GLU A 161 5.00 -0.68 5.55
N ALA A 162 5.54 0.53 5.40
CA ALA A 162 6.47 1.18 6.33
C ALA A 162 5.97 1.28 7.77
N GLN A 163 4.64 1.29 7.99
CA GLN A 163 4.09 1.34 9.34
C GLN A 163 4.55 0.16 10.21
N GLU A 164 4.97 -0.95 9.60
CA GLU A 164 5.48 -2.13 10.32
C GLU A 164 6.84 -1.86 10.99
N LEU A 165 7.59 -0.82 10.58
CA LEU A 165 8.83 -0.41 11.24
C LEU A 165 8.62 0.05 12.69
N ARG A 166 7.38 0.43 13.06
CA ARG A 166 7.02 0.81 14.45
C ARG A 166 7.30 -0.26 15.50
N TYR A 167 7.53 -1.50 15.09
CA TYR A 167 7.84 -2.61 15.98
C TYR A 167 9.32 -2.72 16.33
N GLY A 168 10.20 -2.01 15.62
CA GLY A 168 11.63 -1.96 15.94
C GLY A 168 11.87 -1.27 17.28
N GLN A 169 12.93 -1.69 17.97
CA GLN A 169 13.37 -1.06 19.22
C GLN A 169 14.09 0.27 18.96
N ASN A 170 14.78 0.36 17.82
CA ASN A 170 15.46 1.58 17.39
C ASN A 170 14.51 2.45 16.56
N ASP A 171 14.55 3.76 16.80
CA ASP A 171 13.76 4.70 16.03
C ASP A 171 14.44 5.06 14.71
N LEU A 172 14.07 4.34 13.64
CA LEU A 172 14.62 4.60 12.30
C LEU A 172 14.24 5.97 11.73
N ARG A 173 13.29 6.69 12.34
CA ARG A 173 12.94 8.06 11.93
C ARG A 173 14.12 9.00 12.08
N GLU A 174 14.98 8.78 13.08
CA GLU A 174 16.23 9.54 13.27
C GLU A 174 17.18 9.39 12.08
N LEU A 175 17.34 8.16 11.59
CA LEU A 175 18.16 7.90 10.41
C LEU A 175 17.55 8.53 9.15
N PHE A 176 16.23 8.42 8.96
CA PHE A 176 15.56 9.01 7.81
C PHE A 176 15.60 10.54 7.84
N ALA A 177 15.47 11.14 9.02
CA ALA A 177 15.65 12.56 9.26
C ALA A 177 17.05 13.01 8.86
N SER A 178 18.09 12.31 9.34
CA SER A 178 19.48 12.55 8.95
C SER A 178 19.66 12.52 7.42
N VAL A 179 19.17 11.48 6.74
CA VAL A 179 19.22 11.39 5.26
C VAL A 179 18.53 12.58 4.58
N LEU A 180 17.39 13.03 5.12
CA LEU A 180 16.61 14.15 4.60
C LEU A 180 17.16 15.53 4.96
N ASP A 181 18.21 15.62 5.77
CA ASP A 181 18.85 16.89 6.16
C ASP A 181 20.26 17.02 5.59
N SER A 182 20.98 15.92 5.41
CA SER A 182 22.37 15.91 4.95
C SER A 182 22.53 16.49 3.53
N PRO A 183 23.42 17.50 3.34
CA PRO A 183 23.79 18.03 2.02
C PRO A 183 24.44 17.00 1.10
N GLU A 184 25.12 16.00 1.65
CA GLU A 184 25.82 14.95 0.92
C GLU A 184 24.85 13.89 0.37
N LEU A 185 23.63 13.83 0.91
CA LEU A 185 22.62 12.81 0.59
C LEU A 185 21.48 13.36 -0.29
N GLN A 186 21.68 14.49 -0.96
CA GLN A 186 20.64 15.17 -1.78
C GLN A 186 20.16 14.34 -2.98
N ASN A 187 20.96 13.37 -3.40
CA ASN A 187 20.62 12.40 -4.44
C ASN A 187 19.71 11.25 -3.94
N ILE A 188 19.41 11.16 -2.64
CA ILE A 188 18.55 10.13 -2.06
C ILE A 188 17.12 10.63 -1.88
N LYS A 189 16.14 9.85 -2.36
CA LYS A 189 14.70 10.07 -2.17
C LYS A 189 14.09 8.90 -1.40
N LEU A 190 13.36 9.19 -0.33
CA LEU A 190 12.69 8.22 0.51
C LEU A 190 11.19 8.16 0.19
N ILE A 191 10.66 6.96 0.02
CA ILE A 191 9.23 6.70 -0.17
C ILE A 191 8.74 5.78 0.95
N PHE A 192 7.64 6.13 1.60
CA PHE A 192 6.98 5.28 2.58
C PHE A 192 5.58 4.95 2.08
N THR A 193 5.25 3.67 1.98
CA THR A 193 3.88 3.25 1.69
C THR A 193 3.21 2.70 2.94
N GLY A 194 1.88 2.75 2.99
CA GLY A 194 1.15 2.06 4.05
C GLY A 194 -0.31 1.81 3.73
N SER A 195 -0.76 0.61 4.09
CA SER A 195 -2.17 0.22 4.00
C SER A 195 -2.99 0.58 5.25
N GLN A 196 -2.33 0.68 6.40
CA GLN A 196 -2.91 1.18 7.65
C GLN A 196 -2.56 2.65 7.78
N VAL A 197 -3.34 3.51 7.13
CA VAL A 197 -3.00 4.93 6.95
C VAL A 197 -2.79 5.61 8.30
N GLY A 198 -3.73 5.50 9.25
CA GLY A 198 -3.57 6.14 10.55
C GLY A 198 -2.39 5.60 11.37
N ILE A 199 -2.07 4.30 11.26
CA ILE A 199 -0.86 3.75 11.90
C ILE A 199 0.42 4.33 11.27
N LEU A 200 0.48 4.44 9.93
CA LEU A 200 1.62 5.06 9.26
C LEU A 200 1.77 6.53 9.66
N GLU A 201 0.68 7.30 9.65
CA GLU A 201 0.69 8.72 10.04
C GLU A 201 1.17 8.90 11.47
N LYS A 202 0.66 8.10 12.41
CA LYS A 202 1.08 8.14 13.83
C LYS A 202 2.53 7.75 14.02
N TRP A 203 3.04 6.83 13.22
CA TRP A 203 4.45 6.43 13.31
C TRP A 203 5.35 7.52 12.71
N LEU A 204 5.07 8.00 11.49
CA LEU A 204 5.86 9.07 10.87
C LEU A 204 5.80 10.37 11.69
N ALA A 205 4.63 10.69 12.24
CA ALA A 205 4.38 11.82 13.13
C ALA A 205 4.93 13.16 12.57
N VAL A 206 4.75 13.43 11.27
CA VAL A 206 5.36 14.59 10.60
C VAL A 206 4.84 15.95 11.08
N ASP A 207 3.68 15.95 11.76
CA ASP A 207 3.04 17.14 12.34
C ASP A 207 3.26 17.27 13.85
N ASP A 208 3.99 16.34 14.48
CA ASP A 208 4.32 16.34 15.90
C ASP A 208 5.71 16.96 16.15
N GLY A 209 5.79 18.02 16.95
CA GLY A 209 7.03 18.76 17.20
C GLY A 209 8.15 17.92 17.84
N ASP A 210 7.80 16.83 18.53
CA ASP A 210 8.77 15.91 19.16
C ASP A 210 9.23 14.79 18.20
N SER A 211 8.66 14.69 16.99
CA SER A 211 9.03 13.67 16.02
C SER A 211 10.34 14.01 15.30
N PRO A 212 11.24 13.03 15.09
CA PRO A 212 12.44 13.24 14.29
C PRO A 212 12.13 13.72 12.87
N LEU A 213 10.97 13.39 12.30
CA LEU A 213 10.56 13.77 10.94
C LEU A 213 9.75 15.07 10.86
N TYR A 214 9.52 15.76 11.99
CA TYR A 214 8.74 16.99 12.04
C TYR A 214 9.22 18.05 11.05
N GLY A 215 8.27 18.78 10.44
CA GLY A 215 8.55 19.96 9.62
C GLY A 215 9.21 19.71 8.25
N ARG A 216 9.53 18.44 7.92
CA ARG A 216 10.14 18.09 6.62
C ARG A 216 9.10 18.04 5.52
N PHE A 217 9.40 18.69 4.40
CA PHE A 217 8.47 18.84 3.29
C PHE A 217 8.19 17.53 2.56
N GLU A 218 7.09 16.89 2.92
CA GLU A 218 6.65 15.61 2.38
C GLU A 218 5.67 15.79 1.20
N LYS A 219 5.57 14.75 0.38
CA LYS A 219 4.61 14.68 -0.73
C LYS A 219 3.73 13.46 -0.60
N ARG A 220 2.42 13.70 -0.57
CA ARG A 220 1.41 12.68 -0.30
C ARG A 220 0.66 12.28 -1.57
N ILE A 221 0.62 10.99 -1.82
CA ILE A 221 -0.28 10.36 -2.79
C ILE A 221 -1.20 9.43 -2.03
N HIS A 222 -2.49 9.69 -2.11
CA HIS A 222 -3.51 8.80 -1.57
C HIS A 222 -4.21 8.09 -2.72
N LEU A 223 -4.17 6.77 -2.73
CA LEU A 223 -4.87 5.95 -3.72
C LEU A 223 -6.22 5.50 -3.16
N ASN A 224 -7.29 6.02 -3.77
CA ASN A 224 -8.67 5.67 -3.44
C ASN A 224 -9.10 4.36 -4.12
N ARG A 225 -10.11 3.70 -3.54
CA ARG A 225 -10.92 2.70 -4.27
C ARG A 225 -11.51 3.34 -5.54
N PHE A 226 -11.82 2.52 -6.53
CA PHE A 226 -12.55 2.96 -7.71
C PHE A 226 -13.96 3.41 -7.33
N SER A 227 -14.41 4.50 -7.95
CA SER A 227 -15.83 4.89 -7.98
C SER A 227 -16.66 3.87 -8.77
N PRO A 228 -18.00 3.88 -8.66
CA PRO A 228 -18.87 2.99 -9.44
C PRO A 228 -18.53 3.01 -10.94
N ASN A 229 -18.38 4.21 -11.52
CA ASN A 229 -18.07 4.40 -12.93
C ASN A 229 -16.68 3.87 -13.30
N GLU A 230 -15.68 4.06 -12.42
CA GLU A 230 -14.35 3.51 -12.64
C GLU A 230 -14.34 1.98 -12.55
N THR A 231 -15.13 1.38 -11.65
CA THR A 231 -15.25 -0.08 -11.52
C THR A 231 -15.88 -0.69 -12.76
N ILE A 232 -16.98 -0.13 -13.24
CA ILE A 232 -17.66 -0.61 -14.46
C ILE A 232 -16.69 -0.56 -15.64
N ARG A 233 -16.03 0.59 -15.86
CA ARG A 233 -15.04 0.74 -16.94
C ARG A 233 -13.82 -0.17 -16.77
N PHE A 234 -13.35 -0.38 -15.54
CA PHE A 234 -12.23 -1.29 -15.28
C PHE A 234 -12.56 -2.72 -15.70
N LEU A 235 -13.79 -3.16 -15.40
CA LEU A 235 -14.27 -4.49 -15.77
C LEU A 235 -14.49 -4.60 -17.28
N GLU A 236 -15.22 -3.65 -17.87
CA GLU A 236 -15.49 -3.58 -19.31
C GLU A 236 -14.19 -3.59 -20.14
N GLU A 237 -13.30 -2.61 -19.93
CA GLU A 237 -12.03 -2.51 -20.66
C GLU A 237 -11.11 -3.71 -20.39
N GLY A 238 -11.20 -4.31 -19.21
CA GLY A 238 -10.43 -5.50 -18.87
C GLY A 238 -10.95 -6.77 -19.56
N PHE A 239 -12.28 -6.93 -19.70
CA PHE A 239 -12.87 -8.04 -20.46
C PHE A 239 -12.58 -7.90 -21.96
N GLU A 240 -12.69 -6.67 -22.50
CA GLU A 240 -12.30 -6.37 -23.88
C GLU A 240 -10.83 -6.71 -24.18
N GLN A 241 -9.91 -6.39 -23.25
CA GLN A 241 -8.49 -6.77 -23.37
C GLN A 241 -8.24 -8.27 -23.48
N ASN A 242 -9.18 -9.08 -22.97
CA ASN A 242 -9.11 -10.53 -22.97
C ASN A 242 -10.07 -11.16 -23.99
N GLU A 243 -10.64 -10.36 -24.89
CA GLU A 243 -11.58 -10.81 -25.93
C GLU A 243 -12.78 -11.59 -25.34
N PHE A 244 -13.19 -11.21 -24.14
CA PHE A 244 -14.32 -11.79 -23.42
C PHE A 244 -15.55 -10.91 -23.58
N ASP A 245 -16.65 -11.48 -24.07
CA ASP A 245 -17.90 -10.78 -24.40
C ASP A 245 -19.15 -11.38 -23.72
N ASP A 246 -18.98 -12.44 -22.93
CA ASP A 246 -20.05 -13.07 -22.13
C ASP A 246 -20.30 -12.30 -20.82
N TYR A 247 -20.73 -11.04 -20.93
CA TYR A 247 -21.20 -10.20 -19.81
C TYR A 247 -22.22 -9.17 -20.30
N ASP A 248 -23.03 -8.65 -19.38
CA ASP A 248 -23.92 -7.52 -19.65
C ASP A 248 -23.68 -6.37 -18.64
N PHE A 249 -24.32 -5.22 -18.88
CA PHE A 249 -24.14 -4.04 -18.05
C PHE A 249 -24.69 -4.23 -16.62
N ASP A 250 -25.75 -5.00 -16.46
CA ASP A 250 -26.34 -5.30 -15.15
C ASP A 250 -25.37 -6.16 -14.31
N GLU A 251 -24.63 -7.08 -14.95
CA GLU A 251 -23.54 -7.84 -14.33
C GLU A 251 -22.47 -6.91 -13.73
N LEU A 252 -22.06 -5.87 -14.46
CA LEU A 252 -21.03 -4.93 -14.02
C LEU A 252 -21.49 -4.08 -12.83
N ILE A 253 -22.76 -3.67 -12.83
CA ILE A 253 -23.37 -2.95 -11.70
C ILE A 253 -23.39 -3.87 -10.46
N LEU A 254 -23.89 -5.10 -10.61
CA LEU A 254 -23.96 -6.06 -9.51
C LEU A 254 -22.57 -6.40 -8.96
N ALA A 255 -21.56 -6.49 -9.83
CA ALA A 255 -20.18 -6.65 -9.40
C ALA A 255 -19.69 -5.46 -8.56
N TYR A 256 -20.04 -4.22 -8.91
CA TYR A 256 -19.71 -3.08 -8.04
C TYR A 256 -20.45 -3.14 -6.70
N ASP A 257 -21.74 -3.46 -6.68
CA ASP A 257 -22.55 -3.48 -5.45
C ASP A 257 -22.04 -4.52 -4.45
N GLU A 258 -21.63 -5.70 -4.93
CA GLU A 258 -21.17 -6.82 -4.10
C GLU A 258 -19.67 -6.74 -3.73
N VAL A 259 -18.84 -6.28 -4.67
CA VAL A 259 -17.37 -6.30 -4.54
C VAL A 259 -16.81 -4.94 -4.10
N GLY A 260 -17.49 -3.87 -4.47
CA GLY A 260 -17.04 -2.49 -4.33
C GLY A 260 -15.91 -2.12 -5.30
N GLY A 261 -15.29 -0.96 -5.05
CA GLY A 261 -14.23 -0.41 -5.89
C GLY A 261 -12.81 -0.90 -5.59
N THR A 262 -12.63 -2.04 -4.91
CA THR A 262 -11.29 -2.51 -4.53
C THR A 262 -10.67 -3.31 -5.69
N PRO A 263 -9.64 -2.78 -6.38
CA PRO A 263 -9.08 -3.40 -7.59
C PRO A 263 -8.63 -4.85 -7.40
N GLY A 264 -7.99 -5.18 -6.26
CA GLY A 264 -7.55 -6.55 -6.01
C GLY A 264 -8.69 -7.57 -5.95
N TRP A 265 -9.88 -7.19 -5.45
CA TRP A 265 -11.05 -8.06 -5.43
C TRP A 265 -11.71 -8.15 -6.81
N LEU A 266 -11.78 -7.04 -7.53
CA LEU A 266 -12.30 -7.00 -8.90
C LEU A 266 -11.45 -7.87 -9.85
N ILE A 267 -10.12 -7.87 -9.68
CA ILE A 267 -9.22 -8.74 -10.43
C ILE A 267 -9.50 -10.22 -10.12
N ASP A 268 -9.65 -10.58 -8.85
CA ASP A 268 -10.00 -11.96 -8.46
C ASP A 268 -11.34 -12.40 -9.08
N TYR A 269 -12.37 -11.53 -9.02
CA TYR A 269 -13.67 -11.76 -9.65
C TYR A 269 -13.56 -11.93 -11.17
N ALA A 270 -12.86 -11.03 -11.84
CA ALA A 270 -12.73 -11.05 -13.29
C ALA A 270 -11.97 -12.26 -13.81
N ASN A 271 -10.92 -12.71 -13.10
CA ASN A 271 -10.20 -13.93 -13.48
C ASN A 271 -11.10 -15.17 -13.38
N ASP A 272 -11.95 -15.28 -12.35
CA ASP A 272 -12.93 -16.37 -12.30
C ASP A 272 -13.91 -16.32 -13.50
N ARG A 273 -14.34 -15.13 -13.93
CA ARG A 273 -15.18 -15.00 -15.15
C ARG A 273 -14.44 -15.48 -16.40
N LEU A 274 -13.17 -15.07 -16.55
CA LEU A 274 -12.32 -15.50 -17.68
C LEU A 274 -12.01 -17.00 -17.67
N GLU A 275 -12.04 -17.66 -16.50
CA GLU A 275 -11.93 -19.12 -16.38
C GLU A 275 -13.23 -19.87 -16.74
N GLY A 276 -14.30 -19.16 -17.11
CA GLY A 276 -15.57 -19.74 -17.54
C GLY A 276 -16.59 -19.95 -16.42
N TYR A 277 -16.34 -19.44 -15.20
CA TYR A 277 -17.36 -19.43 -14.16
C TYR A 277 -18.44 -18.40 -14.48
N THR A 278 -19.70 -18.72 -14.16
CA THR A 278 -20.82 -17.76 -14.25
C THR A 278 -20.62 -16.60 -13.27
N HIS A 279 -21.21 -15.43 -13.56
CA HIS A 279 -21.26 -14.26 -12.67
C HIS A 279 -21.47 -14.63 -11.19
N ARG A 280 -22.56 -15.34 -10.91
CA ARG A 280 -22.92 -15.78 -9.55
C ARG A 280 -21.84 -16.63 -8.89
N LYS A 281 -21.20 -17.52 -9.66
CA LYS A 281 -20.17 -18.43 -9.14
C LYS A 281 -18.86 -17.67 -8.88
N ALA A 282 -18.46 -16.77 -9.78
CA ALA A 282 -17.30 -15.90 -9.62
C ALA A 282 -17.45 -14.97 -8.39
N LEU A 283 -18.60 -14.31 -8.23
CA LEU A 283 -18.89 -13.51 -7.03
C LEU A 283 -18.78 -14.34 -5.76
N LYS A 284 -19.43 -15.51 -5.72
CA LYS A 284 -19.39 -16.39 -4.54
C LYS A 284 -17.95 -16.80 -4.18
N ASN A 285 -17.16 -17.22 -5.16
CA ASN A 285 -15.78 -17.63 -4.95
C ASN A 285 -14.92 -16.47 -4.42
N MET A 286 -15.04 -15.29 -5.05
CA MET A 286 -14.31 -14.10 -4.64
C MET A 286 -14.70 -13.67 -3.22
N ILE A 287 -15.99 -13.58 -2.89
CA ILE A 287 -16.47 -13.24 -1.54
C ILE A 287 -15.93 -14.23 -0.50
N GLU A 288 -15.96 -15.53 -0.77
CA GLU A 288 -15.41 -16.55 0.15
C GLU A 288 -13.89 -16.38 0.38
N LYS A 289 -13.13 -16.13 -0.69
CA LYS A 289 -11.68 -15.83 -0.61
C LYS A 289 -11.44 -14.56 0.20
N ALA A 290 -12.24 -13.53 -0.05
CA ALA A 290 -12.10 -12.23 0.57
C ALA A 290 -12.48 -12.29 2.07
N LYS A 291 -13.51 -13.06 2.44
CA LYS A 291 -13.88 -13.33 3.83
C LYS A 291 -12.72 -13.95 4.62
N ARG A 292 -12.07 -14.98 4.08
CA ARG A 292 -10.91 -15.63 4.73
C ARG A 292 -9.76 -14.65 4.94
N ASN A 293 -9.48 -13.82 3.94
CA ASN A 293 -8.42 -12.82 4.00
C ASN A 293 -8.69 -11.74 5.05
N VAL A 294 -9.89 -11.16 5.07
CA VAL A 294 -10.28 -10.14 6.05
C VAL A 294 -10.21 -10.70 7.47
N ILE A 295 -10.73 -11.91 7.70
CA ILE A 295 -10.66 -12.58 9.00
C ILE A 295 -9.21 -12.83 9.42
N SER A 296 -8.36 -13.32 8.51
CA SER A 296 -6.94 -13.57 8.78
C SER A 296 -6.20 -12.29 9.17
N GLU A 297 -6.47 -11.20 8.46
CA GLU A 297 -5.92 -9.88 8.74
C GLU A 297 -6.43 -9.31 10.06
N PHE A 298 -7.73 -9.43 10.34
CA PHE A 298 -8.34 -8.92 11.57
C PHE A 298 -7.83 -9.65 12.82
N LYS A 299 -7.44 -10.92 12.69
CA LYS A 299 -6.80 -11.67 13.78
C LYS A 299 -5.53 -10.99 14.31
N GLN A 300 -4.88 -10.11 13.54
CA GLN A 300 -3.72 -9.35 14.02
C GLN A 300 -4.08 -8.32 15.09
N LEU A 301 -5.36 -7.90 15.18
CA LEU A 301 -5.87 -7.04 16.24
C LEU A 301 -6.23 -7.80 17.52
N ARG A 302 -6.22 -9.14 17.50
CA ARG A 302 -6.62 -9.98 18.63
C ARG A 302 -5.45 -10.18 19.59
N LYS A 303 -5.67 -9.89 20.87
CA LYS A 303 -4.79 -10.35 21.96
C LYS A 303 -4.98 -11.84 22.24
N ASP A 304 -6.22 -12.33 22.15
CA ASP A 304 -6.60 -13.74 22.34
C ASP A 304 -7.34 -14.27 21.10
N LYS A 305 -6.82 -15.35 20.51
CA LYS A 305 -7.37 -15.99 19.30
C LYS A 305 -8.59 -16.89 19.58
N LYS A 306 -8.95 -17.12 20.84
CA LYS A 306 -10.03 -18.05 21.25
C LYS A 306 -11.35 -17.36 21.64
N LYS A 307 -11.36 -16.06 21.89
CA LYS A 307 -12.58 -15.29 22.25
C LYS A 307 -12.88 -14.19 21.24
N GLU A 308 -14.17 -13.91 21.05
CA GLU A 308 -14.59 -12.74 20.28
C GLU A 308 -14.04 -11.47 20.93
N SER A 309 -13.35 -10.65 20.15
CA SER A 309 -12.76 -9.41 20.63
C SER A 309 -13.79 -8.27 20.65
N ASN A 310 -13.59 -7.27 21.49
CA ASN A 310 -14.43 -6.06 21.45
C ASN A 310 -14.36 -5.36 20.08
N TYR A 311 -13.27 -5.52 19.33
CA TYR A 311 -13.15 -5.04 17.95
C TYR A 311 -14.14 -5.76 17.02
N GLU A 312 -14.26 -7.08 17.10
CA GLU A 312 -15.22 -7.86 16.30
C GLU A 312 -16.65 -7.41 16.62
N LYS A 313 -17.00 -7.26 17.90
CA LYS A 313 -18.33 -6.76 18.32
C LYS A 313 -18.65 -5.38 17.76
N VAL A 314 -17.71 -4.43 17.84
CA VAL A 314 -17.89 -3.09 17.27
C VAL A 314 -18.09 -3.17 15.76
N MET A 315 -17.26 -3.95 15.05
CA MET A 315 -17.39 -4.13 13.60
C MET A 315 -18.75 -4.68 13.19
N ARG A 316 -19.33 -5.63 13.95
CA ARG A 316 -20.66 -6.19 13.68
C ARG A 316 -21.76 -5.15 13.76
N VAL A 317 -21.75 -4.33 14.80
CA VAL A 317 -22.73 -3.25 14.97
C VAL A 317 -22.62 -2.25 13.82
N ILE A 318 -21.38 -1.88 13.48
CA ILE A 318 -21.14 -0.94 12.39
C ILE A 318 -21.62 -1.55 11.07
N ALA A 319 -21.22 -2.78 10.75
CA ALA A 319 -21.59 -3.46 9.52
C ALA A 319 -23.12 -3.57 9.37
N LYS A 320 -23.84 -4.01 10.41
CA LYS A 320 -25.30 -4.06 10.40
C LYS A 320 -25.93 -2.70 10.07
N LYS A 321 -25.45 -1.63 10.72
CA LYS A 321 -25.97 -0.27 10.50
C LYS A 321 -25.57 0.34 9.15
N VAL A 322 -24.40 -0.03 8.64
CA VAL A 322 -23.94 0.33 7.30
C VAL A 322 -24.81 -0.31 6.24
N HIS A 323 -25.16 -1.60 6.39
CA HIS A 323 -26.08 -2.25 5.48
C HIS A 323 -27.50 -1.68 5.54
N GLU A 324 -27.97 -1.27 6.72
CA GLU A 324 -29.31 -0.65 6.87
C GLU A 324 -29.40 0.77 6.27
N ARG A 325 -28.36 1.60 6.44
CA ARG A 325 -28.44 3.05 6.09
C ARG A 325 -27.11 3.74 5.77
N GLY A 326 -26.02 2.98 5.62
CA GLY A 326 -24.68 3.49 5.26
C GLY A 326 -23.76 3.93 6.39
N TYR A 327 -24.24 4.02 7.65
CA TYR A 327 -23.39 4.39 8.80
C TYR A 327 -23.96 3.97 10.17
N ALA A 328 -23.09 3.87 11.17
CA ALA A 328 -23.41 3.71 12.58
C ALA A 328 -23.08 4.98 13.38
N THR A 329 -23.88 5.31 14.40
CA THR A 329 -23.57 6.40 15.34
C THR A 329 -22.79 5.89 16.55
N PHE A 330 -22.00 6.77 17.18
CA PHE A 330 -21.33 6.48 18.45
C PHE A 330 -22.30 5.96 19.53
N GLY A 331 -23.50 6.55 19.62
CA GLY A 331 -24.51 6.15 20.60
C GLY A 331 -25.01 4.72 20.40
N GLU A 332 -25.25 4.30 19.15
CA GLU A 332 -25.65 2.92 18.83
C GLU A 332 -24.54 1.92 19.18
N ILE A 333 -23.29 2.25 18.83
CA ILE A 333 -22.13 1.41 19.13
C ILE A 333 -21.96 1.28 20.64
N LYS A 334 -22.01 2.40 21.38
CA LYS A 334 -21.91 2.42 22.83
C LYS A 334 -23.01 1.59 23.50
N ASN A 335 -24.26 1.81 23.11
CA ASN A 335 -25.41 1.10 23.69
C ASN A 335 -25.31 -0.42 23.49
N TYR A 336 -24.85 -0.86 22.31
CA TYR A 336 -24.63 -2.28 22.06
C TYR A 336 -23.47 -2.84 22.86
N MET A 337 -22.36 -2.11 22.94
CA MET A 337 -21.15 -2.59 23.61
C MET A 337 -21.30 -2.65 25.14
N GLY A 338 -22.13 -1.78 25.73
CA GLY A 338 -22.28 -1.69 27.18
C GLY A 338 -20.98 -1.25 27.89
N LEU A 339 -20.09 -0.57 27.17
CA LEU A 339 -18.80 -0.09 27.67
C LEU A 339 -18.83 1.43 27.92
N ASN A 340 -17.88 1.93 28.71
CA ASN A 340 -17.73 3.37 28.93
C ASN A 340 -17.25 4.10 27.66
N ASP A 341 -17.48 5.42 27.60
CA ASP A 341 -17.17 6.23 26.43
C ASP A 341 -15.70 6.18 26.02
N SER A 342 -14.78 6.24 26.98
CA SER A 342 -13.33 6.21 26.71
C SER A 342 -12.91 4.92 26.02
N THR A 343 -13.40 3.77 26.50
CA THR A 343 -13.07 2.45 25.92
C THR A 343 -13.64 2.32 24.52
N VAL A 344 -14.89 2.75 24.29
CA VAL A 344 -15.49 2.70 22.94
C VAL A 344 -14.72 3.61 21.97
N ARG A 345 -14.35 4.82 22.39
CA ARG A 345 -13.52 5.73 21.58
C ARG A 345 -12.16 5.13 21.25
N GLU A 346 -11.48 4.51 22.21
CA GLU A 346 -10.20 3.84 21.97
C GLU A 346 -10.32 2.72 20.92
N LEU A 347 -11.38 1.91 21.01
CA LEU A 347 -11.64 0.86 20.03
C LEU A 347 -11.86 1.44 18.63
N LEU A 348 -12.66 2.51 18.52
CA LEU A 348 -12.98 3.16 17.25
C LEU A 348 -11.75 3.81 16.61
N ILE A 349 -10.97 4.57 17.40
CA ILE A 349 -9.72 5.18 16.95
C ILE A 349 -8.79 4.10 16.38
N LYS A 350 -8.65 2.97 17.08
CA LYS A 350 -7.79 1.90 16.58
C LYS A 350 -8.34 1.23 15.33
N LEU A 351 -9.65 1.02 15.21
CA LEU A 351 -10.23 0.46 13.98
C LEU A 351 -10.03 1.41 12.77
N GLU A 352 -10.14 2.72 13.02
CA GLU A 352 -9.89 3.76 12.04
C GLU A 352 -8.40 3.81 11.65
N ASP A 353 -7.48 3.75 12.61
CA ASP A 353 -6.05 3.74 12.34
C ASP A 353 -5.63 2.58 11.41
N TYR A 354 -6.23 1.41 11.64
CA TYR A 354 -5.98 0.21 10.84
C TYR A 354 -6.75 0.22 9.51
N GLY A 355 -7.61 1.21 9.26
CA GLY A 355 -8.35 1.40 8.02
C GLY A 355 -9.57 0.48 7.85
N TYR A 356 -10.12 -0.05 8.94
CA TYR A 356 -11.33 -0.88 8.90
C TYR A 356 -12.61 -0.06 8.88
N ILE A 357 -12.59 1.12 9.51
CA ILE A 357 -13.71 2.07 9.55
C ILE A 357 -13.21 3.47 9.21
N GLU A 358 -14.15 4.34 8.84
CA GLU A 358 -13.87 5.76 8.60
C GLU A 358 -14.98 6.62 9.24
N GLN A 359 -14.60 7.78 9.77
CA GLN A 359 -15.57 8.75 10.28
C GLN A 359 -16.15 9.61 9.14
N VAL A 360 -17.45 9.48 8.89
CA VAL A 360 -18.18 10.21 7.81
C VAL A 360 -18.96 11.42 8.31
N GLY A 361 -18.72 11.84 9.55
CA GLY A 361 -19.33 12.99 10.18
C GLY A 361 -19.23 12.92 11.70
N HIS A 362 -19.77 13.92 12.39
CA HIS A 362 -19.72 13.97 13.85
C HIS A 362 -20.35 12.72 14.47
N ASN A 363 -19.54 11.90 15.15
CA ASN A 363 -19.95 10.63 15.77
C ASN A 363 -20.63 9.63 14.81
N ARG A 364 -20.25 9.61 13.52
CA ARG A 364 -20.77 8.66 12.52
C ARG A 364 -19.64 7.89 11.85
N TYR A 365 -19.76 6.57 11.80
CA TYR A 365 -18.73 5.65 11.32
C TYR A 365 -19.29 4.76 10.22
N THR A 366 -18.48 4.48 9.19
CA THR A 366 -18.84 3.57 8.10
C THR A 366 -17.74 2.54 7.84
N ILE A 367 -18.08 1.50 7.08
CA ILE A 367 -17.14 0.54 6.49
C ILE A 367 -17.29 0.68 4.97
N PHE A 368 -16.27 1.23 4.31
CA PHE A 368 -16.33 1.51 2.87
C PHE A 368 -16.12 0.28 1.98
N ASP A 369 -15.62 -0.83 2.52
CA ASP A 369 -15.40 -2.06 1.76
C ASP A 369 -16.62 -3.00 1.96
N PRO A 370 -17.48 -3.22 0.94
CA PRO A 370 -18.66 -4.08 1.05
C PRO A 370 -18.31 -5.49 1.49
N ILE A 371 -17.14 -6.00 1.10
CA ILE A 371 -16.65 -7.31 1.55
C ILE A 371 -16.47 -7.34 3.06
N VAL A 372 -15.89 -6.28 3.63
CA VAL A 372 -15.70 -6.19 5.09
C VAL A 372 -17.06 -6.11 5.78
N VAL A 373 -18.03 -5.39 5.22
CA VAL A 373 -19.42 -5.38 5.73
C VAL A 373 -19.99 -6.80 5.74
N ASN A 374 -19.93 -7.52 4.62
CA ASN A 374 -20.45 -8.88 4.48
C ASN A 374 -19.77 -9.88 5.43
N VAL A 375 -18.47 -9.71 5.71
CA VAL A 375 -17.75 -10.52 6.72
C VAL A 375 -18.35 -10.39 8.11
N PHE A 376 -18.76 -9.19 8.51
CA PHE A 376 -19.19 -8.92 9.89
C PHE A 376 -20.71 -8.95 10.09
N ILE A 377 -21.50 -8.96 9.01
CA ILE A 377 -22.96 -9.22 9.06
C ILE A 377 -23.27 -10.72 9.16
N ASP A 378 -22.55 -11.56 8.41
CA ASP A 378 -22.88 -12.99 8.22
C ASP A 378 -22.38 -13.94 9.32
N VAL A 379 -21.76 -13.41 10.38
CA VAL A 379 -21.18 -14.20 11.50
C VAL A 379 -21.95 -13.88 12.78
#